data_AF-A0A7S1WTK8-F1
#
_entry.id   AF-A0A7S1WTK8-F1
#
_cell.length_a   1.000
_cell.length_b   1.000
_cell.length_c   1.000
_cell.angle_alpha   90.00
_cell.angle_beta   90.00
_cell.angle_gamma   90.00
#
_symmetry.space_group_name_H-M   'P 1'
#
loop_
_entity.id
_entity.type
_entity.pdbx_description
1 polymer ?
#
loop_
_entity_poly.entity_id
_entity_poly.type
_entity_poly.pdbx_seq_one_letter_code
_entity_poly.pdbx_strand_id
1 'polypeptide(L)'
;HHAGDHTDCAHEDPARGRSFLTVQLYLNEGFQGGRTTFISDSLVPVEPSPGCAIVFDHELYHRGGRVTAGVKYAVRLDVLYGRPGGGQAGAKGFDEAPEGLCRGGVESGGGDGRRGGR
;
A
#
# COMPACT_ATOMS: atom_id res chain seq x y z
N HIS A 1 -10.43 11.25 11.84
CA HIS A 1 -9.34 12.12 11.34
C HIS A 1 -9.63 12.52 9.90
N HIS A 2 -9.27 13.75 9.52
CA HIS A 2 -9.32 14.29 8.16
C HIS A 2 -7.99 15.00 7.93
N ALA A 3 -7.33 14.71 6.82
CA ALA A 3 -6.16 15.43 6.37
C ALA A 3 -6.57 16.19 5.11
N GLY A 4 -6.35 17.51 5.10
CA GLY A 4 -6.62 18.34 3.93
C GLY A 4 -5.70 17.97 2.76
N ASP A 5 -5.75 18.76 1.69
CA ASP A 5 -4.94 18.49 0.51
C ASP A 5 -3.46 18.79 0.83
N HIS A 6 -2.58 17.80 0.65
CA HIS A 6 -1.16 17.89 1.01
C HIS A 6 -0.30 16.88 0.21
N THR A 7 1.01 17.11 0.27
CA THR A 7 2.04 16.08 0.02
C THR A 7 2.57 15.57 1.36
N ASP A 8 3.21 14.40 1.34
CA ASP A 8 3.86 13.87 2.52
C ASP A 8 5.27 14.45 2.68
N CYS A 9 5.66 14.72 3.93
CA CYS A 9 7.03 15.13 4.24
C CYS A 9 7.96 13.92 4.25
N ALA A 10 9.15 14.09 3.67
CA ALA A 10 10.20 13.09 3.78
C ALA A 10 10.74 13.00 5.21
N HIS A 11 10.92 11.78 5.70
CA HIS A 11 11.75 11.47 6.84
C HIS A 11 13.21 11.32 6.37
N GLU A 12 14.12 11.96 7.09
CA GLU A 12 15.56 11.90 6.82
C GLU A 12 16.28 11.31 8.04
N ASP A 13 17.07 10.28 7.80
CA ASP A 13 17.93 9.63 8.77
C ASP A 13 19.36 9.60 8.19
N PRO A 14 20.35 10.25 8.82
CA PRO A 14 21.72 10.30 8.30
C PRO A 14 22.38 8.93 8.11
N ALA A 15 21.99 7.91 8.86
CA ALA A 15 22.55 6.56 8.78
C ALA A 15 21.74 5.65 7.84
N ARG A 16 20.42 5.84 7.77
CA ARG A 16 19.49 4.94 7.07
C ARG A 16 19.00 5.47 5.73
N GLY A 17 19.11 6.78 5.49
CA GLY A 17 18.75 7.44 4.25
C GLY A 17 17.48 8.29 4.33
N ARG A 18 16.79 8.45 3.21
CA ARG A 18 15.62 9.34 3.07
C ARG A 18 14.41 8.57 2.58
N SER A 19 13.22 8.91 3.05
CA SER A 19 11.98 8.32 2.55
C SER A 19 11.45 9.05 1.33
N PHE A 20 10.87 8.28 0.40
CA PHE A 20 10.21 8.81 -0.80
C PHE A 20 8.78 8.29 -0.98
N LEU A 21 8.44 7.17 -0.36
CA LEU A 21 7.12 6.55 -0.50
C LEU A 21 6.42 6.44 0.85
N THR A 22 5.11 6.61 0.80
CA THR A 22 4.19 6.31 1.89
C THR A 22 3.48 5.00 1.63
N VAL A 23 3.39 4.17 2.67
CA VAL A 23 2.53 2.98 2.72
C VAL A 23 1.41 3.26 3.72
N GLN A 24 0.16 3.26 3.26
CA GLN A 24 -1.01 3.40 4.11
C GLN A 24 -1.77 2.08 4.16
N LEU A 25 -1.68 1.37 5.30
CA LEU A 25 -2.38 0.11 5.58
C LEU A 25 -3.69 0.38 6.32
N TYR A 26 -4.78 -0.25 5.88
CA TYR A 26 -6.10 -0.15 6.53
C TYR A 26 -6.39 -1.38 7.40
N LEU A 27 -6.89 -1.15 8.62
CA LEU A 27 -6.94 -2.19 9.64
C LEU A 27 -8.35 -2.71 9.98
N ASN A 28 -9.42 -2.01 9.59
CA ASN A 28 -10.78 -2.39 10.00
C ASN A 28 -11.86 -1.97 9.01
N GLU A 29 -13.02 -2.63 9.08
CA GLU A 29 -14.27 -2.20 8.41
C GLU A 29 -15.17 -1.43 9.39
N GLY A 30 -16.41 -1.13 8.97
CA GLY A 30 -17.45 -0.58 9.84
C GLY A 30 -17.41 0.95 9.99
N PHE A 31 -16.83 1.66 9.02
CA PHE A 31 -16.85 3.12 8.96
C PHE A 31 -17.36 3.61 7.59
N GLN A 32 -17.77 4.88 7.52
CA GLN A 32 -18.19 5.54 6.28
C GLN A 32 -17.30 6.74 5.96
N GLY A 33 -17.08 7.00 4.67
CA GLY A 33 -16.16 8.05 4.22
C GLY A 33 -14.71 7.60 4.35
N GLY A 34 -13.80 8.49 4.74
CA GLY A 34 -12.42 8.09 5.05
C GLY A 34 -11.53 7.71 3.86
N ARG A 35 -11.95 7.98 2.62
CA ARG A 35 -11.18 7.67 1.39
C ARG A 35 -9.85 8.41 1.35
N THR A 36 -8.82 7.80 0.79
CA THR A 36 -7.64 8.56 0.34
C THR A 36 -7.91 8.99 -1.09
N THR A 37 -7.85 10.29 -1.39
CA THR A 37 -8.09 10.80 -2.75
C THR A 37 -6.83 11.46 -3.27
N PHE A 38 -6.31 10.95 -4.39
CA PHE A 38 -5.21 11.59 -5.12
C PHE A 38 -5.75 12.69 -6.02
N ILE A 39 -5.01 13.78 -6.12
CA ILE A 39 -5.42 15.01 -6.77
C ILE A 39 -4.41 15.31 -7.89
N SER A 40 -4.90 15.29 -9.11
CA SER A 40 -4.17 15.63 -10.34
C SER A 40 -5.11 16.43 -11.26
N ASP A 41 -5.03 16.23 -12.58
CA ASP A 41 -6.04 16.70 -13.54
C ASP A 41 -7.44 16.14 -13.23
N SER A 42 -7.51 15.02 -12.50
CA SER A 42 -8.75 14.44 -11.98
C SER A 42 -8.59 13.99 -10.52
N LEU A 43 -9.72 13.80 -9.84
CA LEU A 43 -9.78 13.25 -8.50
C LEU A 43 -9.87 11.73 -8.56
N VAL A 44 -8.91 11.04 -7.95
CA VAL A 44 -8.84 9.57 -7.94
C VAL A 44 -9.04 9.07 -6.50
N PRO A 45 -10.28 8.71 -6.11
CA PRO A 45 -10.56 8.18 -4.78
C PRO A 45 -10.16 6.71 -4.67
N VAL A 46 -9.56 6.33 -3.54
CA VAL A 46 -9.30 4.94 -3.15
C VAL A 46 -10.11 4.59 -1.91
N GLU A 47 -10.92 3.54 -2.05
CA GLU A 47 -11.70 3.00 -0.95
C GLU A 47 -10.80 2.22 0.01
N PRO A 48 -10.85 2.48 1.32
CA PRO A 48 -10.07 1.71 2.26
C PRO A 48 -10.67 0.31 2.43
N SER A 49 -9.83 -0.72 2.30
CA SER A 49 -10.21 -2.12 2.48
C SER A 49 -9.24 -2.78 3.47
N PRO A 50 -9.73 -3.46 4.53
CA PRO A 50 -8.84 -4.02 5.54
C PRO A 50 -7.88 -5.06 5.03
N GLY A 51 -6.65 -5.01 5.53
CA GLY A 51 -5.56 -5.85 5.05
C GLY A 51 -4.94 -5.36 3.74
N CYS A 52 -5.58 -4.41 3.03
CA CYS A 52 -4.99 -3.76 1.87
C CYS A 52 -4.17 -2.53 2.27
N ALA A 53 -3.11 -2.29 1.50
CA ALA A 53 -2.32 -1.08 1.58
C ALA A 53 -2.30 -0.36 0.22
N ILE A 54 -2.24 0.96 0.28
CA ILE A 54 -1.84 1.78 -0.87
C ILE A 54 -0.40 2.23 -0.66
N VAL A 55 0.37 2.25 -1.75
CA VAL A 55 1.74 2.75 -1.79
C VAL A 55 1.81 3.87 -2.81
N PHE A 56 2.32 5.03 -2.41
CA PHE A 56 2.35 6.22 -3.26
C PHE A 56 3.56 7.10 -2.95
N ASP A 57 3.98 7.88 -3.95
CA ASP A 57 5.07 8.83 -3.83
C ASP A 57 4.69 10.00 -2.91
N HIS A 58 5.63 10.46 -2.07
CA HIS A 58 5.44 11.59 -1.17
C HIS A 58 5.01 12.86 -1.90
N GLU A 59 5.45 13.05 -3.15
CA GLU A 59 5.11 14.21 -3.98
C GLU A 59 3.70 14.14 -4.58
N LEU A 60 3.00 13.00 -4.49
CA LEU A 60 1.62 12.90 -4.95
C LEU A 60 0.69 13.66 -4.02
N TYR A 61 0.07 14.71 -4.56
CA TYR A 61 -0.90 15.50 -3.84
C TYR A 61 -2.14 14.65 -3.53
N HIS A 62 -2.51 14.60 -2.27
CA HIS A 62 -3.60 13.76 -1.80
C HIS A 62 -4.27 14.33 -0.57
N ARG A 63 -5.44 13.76 -0.24
CA ARG A 63 -6.19 14.10 0.97
C ARG A 63 -6.77 12.87 1.64
N GLY A 64 -6.86 12.93 2.96
CA GLY A 64 -7.57 11.96 3.78
C GLY A 64 -9.00 12.43 3.99
N GLY A 65 -9.95 11.82 3.28
CA GLY A 65 -11.37 12.13 3.38
C GLY A 65 -11.91 11.98 4.80
N ARG A 66 -12.92 12.80 5.15
CA ARG A 66 -13.53 12.77 6.48
C ARG A 66 -14.23 11.42 6.70
N VAL A 67 -14.00 10.80 7.87
CA VAL A 67 -14.84 9.69 8.35
C VAL A 67 -16.13 10.29 8.89
N THR A 68 -17.28 9.90 8.33
CA THR A 68 -18.60 10.46 8.68
C THR A 68 -19.39 9.59 9.65
N ALA A 69 -19.03 8.31 9.77
CA ALA A 69 -19.60 7.38 10.74
C ALA A 69 -18.57 6.29 11.09
N GLY A 70 -18.61 5.75 12.31
CA GLY A 70 -17.66 4.73 12.78
C GLY A 70 -16.26 5.30 13.04
N VAL A 71 -15.27 4.42 13.14
CA VAL A 71 -13.85 4.76 13.34
C VAL A 71 -13.00 4.05 12.30
N LYS A 72 -12.12 4.78 11.62
CA LYS A 72 -11.11 4.23 10.70
C LYS A 72 -9.79 4.07 11.43
N TYR A 73 -9.29 2.84 11.51
CA TYR A 73 -7.94 2.49 11.96
C TYR A 73 -7.05 2.27 10.74
N ALA A 74 -5.93 2.98 10.70
CA ALA A 74 -4.96 2.88 9.62
C ALA A 74 -3.56 3.16 10.14
N VAL A 75 -2.55 2.56 9.51
CA VAL A 75 -1.14 2.77 9.83
C VAL A 75 -0.46 3.39 8.61
N ARG A 76 0.25 4.50 8.83
CA ARG A 76 1.12 5.14 7.84
C ARG A 76 2.55 4.72 8.13
N LEU A 77 3.26 4.25 7.11
CA LEU A 77 4.67 3.91 7.15
C LEU A 77 5.40 4.67 6.05
N ASP A 78 6.68 4.96 6.27
CA ASP A 78 7.56 5.55 5.28
C ASP A 78 8.61 4.51 4.83
N VAL A 79 8.84 4.42 3.53
CA VAL A 79 9.89 3.55 2.96
C VAL A 79 11.19 4.33 2.88
N LEU A 80 12.18 3.97 3.70
CA LEU A 80 13.51 4.59 3.68
C LEU A 80 14.39 3.97 2.60
N TYR A 81 15.04 4.82 1.81
CA TYR A 81 16.00 4.45 0.78
C TYR A 81 17.40 4.86 1.22
N GLY A 82 18.25 3.86 1.45
CA GLY A 82 19.68 4.04 1.74
C GLY A 82 20.53 3.68 0.52
N ARG A 83 21.68 4.36 0.36
CA ARG A 83 22.65 3.99 -0.68
C ARG A 83 23.42 2.73 -0.25
N PRO A 84 23.48 1.68 -1.08
CA PRO A 84 24.36 0.55 -0.82
C PRO A 84 25.81 1.02 -0.66
N GLY A 85 26.42 0.77 0.50
CA GLY A 85 27.82 1.11 0.79
C GLY A 85 28.12 2.58 1.17
N GLY A 86 27.10 3.44 1.34
CA GLY A 86 27.28 4.88 1.60
C GLY A 86 27.01 5.36 3.04
N GLY A 87 26.65 4.47 3.97
CA GLY A 87 26.38 4.81 5.36
C GLY A 87 26.76 3.64 6.27
N GLN A 88 27.55 3.92 7.30
CA GLN A 88 27.96 2.91 8.27
C GLN A 88 26.75 2.36 9.03
N ALA A 89 26.62 1.02 9.00
CA ALA A 89 25.88 0.14 9.91
C ALA A 89 24.46 0.58 10.34
N GLY A 90 23.41 0.02 9.72
CA GLY A 90 22.06 0.23 10.26
C GLY A 90 20.85 -0.36 9.55
N ALA A 91 20.99 -1.17 8.49
CA ALA A 91 19.91 -2.04 8.03
C ALA A 91 20.54 -3.20 7.27
N LYS A 92 20.61 -4.38 7.88
CA LYS A 92 20.75 -5.59 7.09
C LYS A 92 19.50 -5.64 6.21
N GLY A 93 19.69 -5.64 4.89
CA GLY A 93 18.60 -5.84 3.95
C GLY A 93 17.86 -7.13 4.28
N PHE A 94 16.63 -7.25 3.77
CA PHE A 94 15.97 -8.54 3.70
C PHE A 94 16.89 -9.46 2.87
N ASP A 95 17.62 -10.32 3.58
CA ASP A 95 18.40 -11.40 2.97
C ASP A 95 17.44 -12.21 2.10
N GLU A 96 17.90 -12.64 0.93
CA GLU A 96 17.11 -13.23 -0.14
C GLU A 96 16.02 -14.17 0.39
N ALA A 97 14.77 -13.96 -0.04
CA ALA A 97 13.76 -14.98 0.14
C ALA A 97 14.27 -16.27 -0.53
N PRO A 98 14.38 -17.40 0.18
CA PRO A 98 14.83 -18.63 -0.45
C PRO A 98 13.89 -18.94 -1.61
N GLU A 99 14.45 -19.17 -2.79
CA GLU A 99 13.77 -19.67 -3.97
C GLU A 99 12.97 -20.93 -3.60
N GLY A 100 11.68 -20.79 -3.29
CA GLY A 100 10.94 -21.93 -2.77
C GLY A 100 9.53 -21.72 -2.23
N LEU A 101 8.99 -20.49 -2.14
CA LEU A 101 7.65 -20.33 -1.58
C LEU A 101 6.79 -19.32 -2.35
N CYS A 102 6.08 -19.82 -3.36
CA CYS A 102 4.67 -19.56 -3.68
C CYS A 102 4.36 -20.13 -5.07
N ARG A 103 4.17 -21.46 -5.19
CA ARG A 103 3.38 -22.02 -6.29
C ARG A 103 1.91 -22.03 -5.85
N GLY A 104 1.24 -20.89 -6.02
CA GLY A 104 -0.22 -20.85 -6.02
C GLY A 104 -0.72 -21.44 -7.34
N GLY A 105 -1.10 -22.71 -7.33
CA GLY A 105 -1.82 -23.33 -8.44
C GLY A 105 -3.21 -22.72 -8.58
N VAL A 106 -3.54 -22.21 -9.76
CA VAL A 106 -4.93 -22.06 -10.18
C VAL A 106 -5.36 -23.41 -10.74
N GLU A 107 -6.18 -24.12 -9.96
CA GLU A 107 -7.00 -25.20 -10.48
C GLU A 107 -8.19 -24.56 -11.22
N SER A 108 -8.14 -24.55 -12.55
CA SER A 108 -9.33 -24.28 -13.35
C SER A 108 -10.16 -25.56 -13.43
N GLY A 109 -11.37 -25.49 -12.86
CA GLY A 109 -12.32 -26.58 -12.76
C GLY A 109 -12.79 -27.15 -14.10
N GLY A 110 -13.38 -28.34 -13.99
CA GLY A 110 -13.68 -29.25 -15.08
C GLY A 110 -14.82 -28.81 -16.02
N GLY A 111 -14.71 -29.32 -17.25
CA GLY A 111 -15.79 -29.40 -18.22
C GLY A 111 -15.80 -30.80 -18.83
N ASP A 112 -16.55 -31.71 -18.22
CA ASP A 112 -16.92 -33.00 -18.79
C ASP A 112 -18.23 -32.87 -19.57
N GLY A 113 -18.38 -33.63 -20.66
CA GLY A 113 -19.68 -33.85 -21.28
C GLY A 113 -19.74 -33.87 -22.81
N ARG A 114 -18.91 -34.68 -23.49
CA ARG A 114 -19.26 -35.17 -24.85
C ARG A 114 -20.21 -36.37 -24.71
N ARG A 115 -21.42 -36.29 -25.27
CA ARG A 115 -22.25 -37.46 -25.61
C ARG A 115 -23.11 -37.23 -26.86
N GLY A 116 -22.97 -38.16 -27.82
CA GLY A 116 -23.95 -38.59 -28.83
C GLY A 116 -24.10 -37.65 -30.04
N GLY A 117 -24.07 -38.06 -31.29
CA GLY A 117 -24.26 -39.39 -31.88
C GLY A 117 -25.36 -39.30 -32.94
N ARG A 118 -24.98 -39.20 -34.21
CA ARG A 118 -25.56 -39.82 -35.42
C ARG A 118 -24.74 -39.37 -36.63
#